data_AF-A0A0D0D7D7-F1
#
_entry.id   AF-A0A0D0D7D7-F1
#
_cell.length_a   1.000
_cell.length_b   1.000
_cell.length_c   1.000
_cell.angle_alpha   90.00
_cell.angle_beta   90.00
_cell.angle_gamma   90.00
#
_symmetry.space_group_name_H-M   'P 1'
#
loop_
_entity.id
_entity.type
_entity.pdbx_description
1 polymer ?
#
loop_
_entity_poly.entity_id
_entity_poly.type
_entity_poly.pdbx_seq_one_letter_code
_entity_poly.pdbx_strand_id
1 'polypeptide(L)'
;SLSAICWEVQEEWRAQKKDKEIIVSHNAVIWRLQGGRSCQQAKSENHAWLTPKEEENIVTYLLDLAAWGFPLTHKTLKLHVDALLQVQLRDAFPETGVGHNWMDCFAAHHAEHVTQY
;
A
#
# COMPACT_ATOMS: atom_id res chain seq x y z
N SER A 1 16.16 16.99 -22.17
CA SER A 1 14.88 17.45 -21.60
C SER A 1 14.25 16.35 -20.76
N LEU A 2 13.46 16.67 -19.74
CA LEU A 2 12.85 15.68 -18.84
C LEU A 2 11.93 14.68 -19.58
N SER A 3 11.30 15.14 -20.66
CA SER A 3 10.58 14.31 -21.63
C SER A 3 11.46 13.30 -22.38
N ALA A 4 12.72 13.65 -22.70
CA ALA A 4 13.66 12.71 -23.32
C ALA A 4 14.10 11.61 -22.35
N ILE A 5 14.35 11.97 -21.09
CA ILE A 5 14.68 11.01 -20.03
C ILE A 5 13.50 10.06 -19.77
N CYS A 6 12.27 10.60 -19.72
CA CYS A 6 11.07 9.76 -19.57
C CYS A 6 10.89 8.79 -20.73
N TRP A 7 11.25 9.20 -21.95
CA TRP A 7 11.21 8.34 -23.13
C TRP A 7 12.27 7.24 -23.07
N GLU A 8 13.52 7.58 -22.75
CA GLU A 8 14.62 6.61 -22.59
C GLU A 8 14.27 5.53 -21.56
N VAL A 9 13.76 5.92 -20.38
CA VAL A 9 13.35 4.98 -19.33
C VAL A 9 12.21 4.07 -19.79
N GLN A 10 11.26 4.57 -20.58
CA GLN A 10 10.18 3.75 -21.14
C GLN A 10 10.72 2.72 -22.14
N GLU A 11 11.64 3.12 -23.01
CA GLU A 11 12.26 2.22 -23.99
C GLU A 11 13.13 1.15 -23.32
N GLU A 12 13.91 1.51 -22.31
CA GLU A 12 14.67 0.55 -21.49
C GLU A 12 13.73 -0.45 -20.79
N TRP A 13 12.61 0.02 -20.26
CA TRP A 13 11.62 -0.86 -19.64
C TRP A 13 10.96 -1.79 -20.65
N ARG A 14 10.57 -1.28 -21.83
CA ARG A 14 10.01 -2.09 -22.93
C ARG A 14 10.99 -3.17 -23.38
N ALA A 15 12.29 -2.85 -23.44
CA ALA A 15 13.32 -3.81 -23.79
C ALA A 15 13.46 -4.93 -22.76
N GLN A 16 13.28 -4.63 -21.47
CA GLN A 16 13.42 -5.60 -20.37
C GLN A 16 12.15 -6.42 -20.09
N LYS A 17 10.96 -5.81 -20.16
CA LYS A 17 9.67 -6.45 -19.83
C LYS A 17 8.65 -6.20 -20.93
N LYS A 18 8.57 -7.14 -21.88
CA LYS A 18 7.69 -7.07 -23.06
C LYS A 18 6.19 -7.08 -22.74
N ASP A 19 5.79 -7.61 -21.58
CA ASP A 19 4.37 -7.83 -21.26
C ASP A 19 3.66 -6.65 -20.55
N LYS A 20 4.39 -5.59 -20.16
CA LYS A 20 3.78 -4.43 -19.47
C LYS A 20 4.31 -3.11 -20.02
N GLU A 21 3.48 -2.44 -20.81
CA GLU A 21 3.72 -1.08 -21.25
C GLU A 21 3.52 -0.11 -20.08
N ILE A 22 4.53 0.70 -19.79
CA ILE A 22 4.46 1.75 -18.78
C ILE A 22 4.56 3.10 -19.47
N ILE A 23 3.66 4.01 -19.10
CA ILE A 23 3.71 5.40 -19.55
C ILE A 23 4.25 6.24 -18.39
N VAL A 24 5.39 6.87 -18.60
CA VAL A 24 6.03 7.82 -17.68
C VAL A 24 5.73 9.24 -18.16
N SER A 25 4.77 9.89 -17.51
CA SER A 25 4.42 11.29 -17.80
C SER A 25 5.45 12.25 -17.20
N HIS A 26 6.07 13.09 -18.03
CA HIS A 26 7.01 14.10 -17.57
C HIS A 26 6.40 15.07 -16.54
N ASN A 27 5.11 15.38 -16.67
CA ASN A 27 4.39 16.23 -15.70
C ASN A 27 4.27 15.54 -14.34
N ALA A 28 3.99 14.24 -14.32
CA ALA A 28 3.93 13.48 -13.07
C ALA A 28 5.30 13.42 -12.39
N VAL A 29 6.39 13.29 -13.15
CA VAL A 29 7.77 13.30 -12.62
C VAL A 29 8.12 14.67 -12.03
N ILE A 30 7.82 15.77 -12.73
CA ILE A 30 8.05 17.12 -12.20
C ILE A 30 7.25 17.34 -10.91
N TRP A 31 5.98 16.96 -10.92
CA TRP A 31 5.13 17.12 -9.75
C TRP A 31 5.63 16.32 -8.54
N ARG A 32 6.11 15.09 -8.77
CA ARG A 32 6.77 14.28 -7.73
C ARG A 32 8.05 14.91 -7.22
N LEU A 33 8.89 15.47 -8.11
CA LEU A 33 10.13 16.18 -7.72
C LEU A 33 9.85 17.43 -6.87
N GLN A 34 8.70 18.07 -7.07
CA GLN A 34 8.23 19.21 -6.28
C GLN A 34 7.59 18.81 -4.94
N GLY A 35 7.63 17.52 -4.57
CA GLY A 35 7.06 17.02 -3.32
C GLY A 35 5.58 16.63 -3.41
N GLY A 36 5.03 16.50 -4.63
CA GLY A 36 3.67 16.02 -4.85
C GLY A 36 3.43 14.61 -4.31
N ARG A 37 2.32 14.42 -3.59
CA ARG A 37 1.93 13.15 -2.96
C ARG A 37 1.02 12.35 -3.88
N SER A 38 1.27 11.06 -4.12
CA SER A 38 0.30 10.25 -4.88
C SER A 38 -1.06 10.26 -4.20
N CYS A 39 -2.11 9.97 -4.96
CA CYS A 39 -3.44 9.71 -4.38
C CYS A 39 -3.38 8.65 -3.27
N GLN A 40 -2.52 7.64 -3.41
CA GLN A 40 -2.30 6.63 -2.37
C GLN A 40 -1.71 7.24 -1.09
N GLN A 41 -0.66 8.07 -1.22
CA GLN A 41 0.01 8.73 -0.11
C GLN A 41 -0.90 9.76 0.58
N ALA A 42 -1.68 10.51 -0.18
CA ALA A 42 -2.68 11.43 0.38
C ALA A 42 -3.81 10.70 1.10
N LYS A 43 -4.23 9.51 0.61
CA LYS A 43 -5.27 8.70 1.26
C LYS A 43 -4.78 8.04 2.54
N SER A 44 -3.56 7.52 2.57
CA SER A 44 -2.98 6.97 3.81
C SER A 44 -2.83 8.05 4.88
N GLU A 45 -2.45 9.28 4.52
CA GLU A 45 -2.30 10.36 5.50
C GLU A 45 -3.62 10.91 6.05
N ASN A 46 -4.67 11.03 5.22
CA ASN A 46 -5.91 11.73 5.60
C ASN A 46 -7.09 10.81 5.91
N HIS A 47 -7.03 9.54 5.48
CA HIS A 47 -8.14 8.59 5.59
C HIS A 47 -7.67 7.24 6.17
N ALA A 48 -6.57 7.22 6.92
CA ALA A 48 -6.15 6.01 7.63
C ALA A 48 -7.18 5.65 8.69
N TRP A 49 -7.58 4.37 8.69
CA TRP A 49 -8.41 3.78 9.74
C TRP A 49 -7.66 3.60 11.05
N LEU A 50 -6.33 3.53 10.99
CA LEU A 50 -5.45 3.23 12.12
C LEU A 50 -4.56 4.43 12.42
N THR A 51 -4.31 4.68 13.70
CA THR A 51 -3.22 5.55 14.11
C THR A 51 -1.87 4.89 13.79
N PRO A 52 -0.79 5.66 13.62
CA PRO A 52 0.54 5.09 13.35
C PRO A 52 0.97 4.05 14.39
N LYS A 53 0.54 4.20 15.65
CA LYS A 53 0.86 3.25 16.72
C LYS A 53 0.11 1.93 16.58
N GLU A 54 -1.16 1.99 16.19
CA GLU A 54 -1.96 0.78 15.96
C GLU A 54 -1.49 0.03 14.73
N GLU A 55 -1.12 0.77 13.69
CA GLU A 55 -0.50 0.22 12.48
C GLU A 55 0.80 -0.52 12.80
N GLU A 56 1.71 0.08 13.60
CA GLU A 56 2.93 -0.59 14.06
C GLU A 56 2.64 -1.87 14.87
N ASN A 57 1.66 -1.82 15.78
CA ASN A 57 1.27 -2.98 16.58
C ASN A 57 0.71 -4.12 15.69
N ILE A 58 -0.10 -3.79 14.69
CA ILE A 58 -0.65 -4.76 13.73
C ILE A 58 0.49 -5.37 12.91
N VAL A 59 1.41 -4.56 12.38
CA VAL A 59 2.56 -5.08 11.62
C VAL A 59 3.40 -6.02 12.47
N THR A 60 3.68 -5.65 13.72
CA THR A 60 4.43 -6.50 14.66
C THR A 60 3.72 -7.84 14.89
N TYR A 61 2.41 -7.79 15.15
CA TYR A 61 1.59 -8.98 15.35
C TYR A 61 1.56 -9.89 14.11
N LEU A 62 1.49 -9.31 12.91
CA LEU A 62 1.52 -10.06 11.64
C LEU A 62 2.88 -10.72 11.43
N LEU A 63 3.98 -10.04 11.76
CA LEU A 63 5.32 -10.62 11.71
C LEU A 63 5.48 -11.78 12.69
N ASP A 64 4.92 -11.68 13.90
CA ASP A 64 4.92 -12.78 14.87
C ASP A 64 4.11 -13.98 14.35
N LEU A 65 2.95 -13.74 13.74
CA LEU A 65 2.16 -14.79 13.11
C LEU A 65 2.93 -15.49 11.97
N ALA A 66 3.61 -14.72 11.13
CA ALA A 66 4.45 -15.27 10.07
C ALA A 66 5.62 -16.10 10.64
N ALA A 67 6.26 -15.62 11.71
CA ALA A 67 7.33 -16.33 12.40
C ALA A 67 6.86 -17.68 12.98
N TRP A 68 5.60 -17.78 13.37
CA TRP A 68 4.97 -19.02 13.82
C TRP A 68 4.50 -19.93 12.68
N GLY A 69 4.74 -19.54 11.42
CA GLY A 69 4.37 -20.31 10.24
C GLY A 69 2.93 -20.14 9.79
N PHE A 70 2.19 -19.16 10.33
CA PHE A 70 0.87 -18.82 9.81
C PHE A 70 1.02 -18.03 8.51
N PRO A 71 0.29 -18.41 7.45
CA PRO A 71 0.35 -17.67 6.20
C PRO A 71 -0.30 -16.30 6.36
N LEU A 72 0.46 -15.25 6.06
CA LEU A 72 -0.02 -13.88 5.94
C LEU A 72 -0.82 -13.73 4.65
N THR A 73 -2.08 -14.17 4.68
CA THR A 73 -2.99 -13.96 3.56
C THR A 73 -3.77 -12.67 3.72
N HIS A 74 -4.22 -12.11 2.60
CA HIS A 74 -5.15 -10.98 2.57
C HIS A 74 -6.38 -11.19 3.49
N LYS A 75 -6.88 -12.42 3.59
CA LYS A 75 -8.02 -12.77 4.47
C LYS A 75 -7.64 -12.70 5.95
N THR A 76 -6.47 -13.20 6.31
CA THR A 76 -5.95 -13.16 7.68
C THR A 76 -5.73 -11.72 8.14
N LEU A 77 -5.11 -10.88 7.28
CA LEU A 77 -4.95 -9.47 7.57
C LEU A 77 -6.31 -8.79 7.79
N LYS A 78 -7.25 -8.98 6.86
CA LYS A 78 -8.58 -8.39 6.96
C LYS A 78 -9.25 -8.74 8.29
N LEU A 79 -9.23 -10.02 8.65
CA LEU A 79 -9.87 -10.52 9.87
C LEU A 79 -9.33 -9.82 11.12
N HIS A 80 -8.01 -9.71 11.26
CA HIS A 80 -7.40 -9.11 12.44
C HIS A 80 -7.61 -7.59 12.48
N VAL A 81 -7.48 -6.91 11.34
CA VAL A 81 -7.71 -5.47 11.24
C VAL A 81 -9.18 -5.13 11.52
N ASP A 82 -10.12 -5.87 10.94
CA ASP A 82 -11.55 -5.67 11.18
C ASP A 82 -11.90 -5.91 12.64
N ALA A 83 -11.37 -6.97 13.27
CA ALA A 83 -11.62 -7.25 14.68
C ALA A 83 -11.14 -6.12 15.59
N LEU A 84 -9.97 -5.54 15.28
CA LEU A 84 -9.40 -4.43 16.03
C LEU A 84 -10.22 -3.15 15.83
N LEU A 85 -10.54 -2.81 14.59
CA LEU A 85 -11.34 -1.62 14.26
C LEU A 85 -12.78 -1.72 14.78
N GLN A 86 -13.39 -2.91 14.77
CA GLN A 86 -14.71 -3.13 15.34
C GLN A 86 -14.75 -2.84 16.84
N VAL A 87 -13.69 -3.19 17.58
CA VAL A 87 -13.59 -2.90 19.02
C VAL A 87 -13.43 -1.39 19.26
N GLN A 88 -12.70 -0.70 18.39
CA GLN A 88 -12.38 0.72 18.53
C GLN A 88 -13.52 1.64 18.10
N LEU A 89 -14.02 1.43 16.89
CA LEU A 89 -15.00 2.30 16.23
C LEU A 89 -16.44 1.84 16.48
N ARG A 90 -16.64 0.60 16.93
CA ARG A 90 -17.96 0.02 17.23
C ARG A 90 -18.95 0.27 16.09
N ASP A 91 -20.02 1.02 16.34
CA ASP A 91 -21.08 1.30 15.38
C ASP A 91 -20.66 2.24 14.24
N ALA A 92 -19.51 2.93 14.39
CA ALA A 92 -18.92 3.75 13.32
C ALA A 92 -18.09 2.92 12.32
N PHE A 93 -17.79 1.65 12.65
CA PHE A 93 -17.11 0.76 11.72
C PHE A 93 -18.12 0.10 10.78
N PRO A 94 -17.89 0.12 9.46
CA PRO A 94 -18.76 -0.60 8.53
C PRO A 94 -18.75 -2.11 8.80
N GLU A 95 -19.93 -2.74 8.80
CA GLU A 95 -20.07 -4.20 8.98
C GLU A 95 -19.34 -5.01 7.90
N THR A 96 -19.11 -4.42 6.73
CA THR A 96 -18.34 -5.01 5.64
C THR A 96 -16.82 -5.02 5.90
N GLY A 97 -16.38 -4.28 6.92
CA GLY A 97 -14.99 -4.09 7.31
C GLY A 97 -14.16 -3.28 6.31
N VAL A 98 -12.84 -3.39 6.42
CA VAL A 98 -11.92 -2.68 5.52
C VAL A 98 -12.04 -3.23 4.09
N GLY A 99 -12.00 -2.33 3.10
CA GLY A 99 -12.09 -2.67 1.68
C GLY A 99 -10.76 -3.17 1.10
N HIS A 100 -10.83 -3.86 -0.05
CA HIS A 100 -9.65 -4.35 -0.80
C HIS A 100 -8.61 -3.25 -1.06
N ASN A 101 -9.04 -2.09 -1.56
CA ASN A 101 -8.13 -0.98 -1.83
C ASN A 101 -7.34 -0.53 -0.59
N TRP A 102 -7.95 -0.61 0.60
CA TRP A 102 -7.25 -0.24 1.83
C TRP A 102 -6.17 -1.28 2.18
N MET A 103 -6.49 -2.57 2.05
CA MET A 103 -5.54 -3.65 2.27
C MET A 103 -4.38 -3.62 1.27
N ASP A 104 -4.65 -3.34 0.00
CA ASP A 104 -3.62 -3.16 -1.02
C ASP A 104 -2.70 -1.97 -0.69
N CYS A 105 -3.29 -0.86 -0.21
CA CYS A 105 -2.51 0.30 0.22
C CYS A 105 -1.66 -0.02 1.45
N PHE A 106 -2.20 -0.75 2.43
CA PHE A 106 -1.51 -1.17 3.64
C PHE A 106 -0.34 -2.11 3.30
N ALA A 107 -0.57 -3.12 2.47
CA ALA A 107 0.47 -4.04 2.03
C ALA A 107 1.58 -3.32 1.26
N ALA A 108 1.23 -2.39 0.37
CA ALA A 108 2.20 -1.58 -0.36
C ALA A 108 3.00 -0.64 0.56
N HIS A 109 2.37 -0.09 1.60
CA HIS A 109 3.05 0.77 2.58
C HIS A 109 4.09 -0.02 3.40
N HIS A 110 3.77 -1.27 3.73
CA HIS A 110 4.65 -2.16 4.52
C HIS A 110 5.38 -3.19 3.67
N ALA A 111 5.56 -2.96 2.37
CA ALA A 111 6.09 -3.96 1.44
C ALA A 111 7.49 -4.47 1.82
N GLU A 112 8.30 -3.66 2.52
CA GLU A 112 9.60 -4.08 3.04
C GLU A 112 9.48 -5.15 4.13
N HIS A 113 8.43 -5.09 4.95
CA HIS A 113 8.20 -5.96 6.11
C HIS A 113 7.24 -7.11 5.78
N VAL A 114 6.30 -6.86 4.88
CA VAL A 114 5.28 -7.78 4.40
C VAL A 114 5.64 -8.17 2.96
N THR A 115 6.85 -8.69 2.78
CA THR A 115 7.41 -9.07 1.48
C THR A 115 6.75 -10.32 0.89
N GLN A 116 5.92 -11.02 1.66
CA GLN A 116 5.21 -12.23 1.25
C GLN A 116 3.70 -12.02 1.33
N TYR A 117 3.17 -11.45 0.26
CA TYR A 117 1.78 -11.60 -0.17
C TYR A 117 1.72 -12.64 -1.29
#